data_AF-A0A521S541-F1
#
_entry.id   AF-A0A521S541-F1
#
_cell.length_a   1.000
_cell.length_b   1.000
_cell.length_c   1.000
_cell.angle_alpha   90.00
_cell.angle_beta   90.00
_cell.angle_gamma   90.00
#
_symmetry.space_group_name_H-M   'P 1'
#
loop_
_entity.id
_entity.type
_entity.pdbx_description
1 polymer ?
#
loop_
_entity_poly.entity_id
_entity_poly.type
_entity_poly.pdbx_seq_one_letter_code
_entity_poly.pdbx_strand_id
1 'polypeptide(L)'
;MRTTIAPAVGARIAGAGLGVGLALLALPGGASAHALSKSFESRLPLAVYLAGAAGAVALSFLFVLVRDLRSEPPPVEGLHVRVPGIVRGGLRAIGLVALAWILVQGIVGGDSDAEVSRLFAWVYGWVGVALVSAFVFPIWTWLNPFGTLHDLGARALRAAGIGGIAPTEYPAALGRWPAAIGFAAVIWLELVASGAGSRTLALVIVGYTVFTLAMMAQYGRRAWLEHGEIFSVWFGLIGRLAPLAPIPGDERTVRRRDFATGLLEGGWAASDIVIIGLGTGSILFDGLSQTQLWVDAFGLPAALPQTLILASFMAIIVGAALVVARLVGVPATAAGLLPIAVGYLLAHYFTYLLVDGQRIVIAISDPLQQGANYLGTAFFEPTAAFLPPGLVWTLQLAAVVGGHMIGAWAGHVVAASRAGRHGALAAREIRLRQVPLALVMVGLTTLTLWSLGQALFIPAS
;
A
#
# COMPACT_ATOMS: atom_id res chain seq x y z
N MET A 1 22.26 60.78 -9.67
CA MET A 1 22.36 59.98 -10.91
C MET A 1 22.37 58.52 -10.49
N ARG A 2 21.22 57.84 -10.64
CA ARG A 2 20.98 56.45 -10.23
C ARG A 2 21.36 55.53 -11.39
N THR A 3 22.05 54.43 -11.11
CA THR A 3 21.97 53.20 -11.92
C THR A 3 22.07 51.99 -11.01
N THR A 4 20.89 51.53 -10.59
CA THR A 4 20.60 50.23 -9.98
C THR A 4 20.74 49.13 -11.04
N ILE A 5 21.58 48.13 -10.78
CA ILE A 5 21.66 46.91 -11.58
C ILE A 5 20.61 45.93 -11.04
N ALA A 6 19.68 45.52 -11.90
CA ALA A 6 18.58 44.62 -11.60
C ALA A 6 19.06 43.16 -11.40
N PRO A 7 18.43 42.38 -10.50
CA PRO A 7 18.63 40.94 -10.46
C PRO A 7 17.81 40.25 -11.55
N ALA A 8 18.45 39.29 -12.23
CA ALA A 8 17.87 38.46 -13.27
C ALA A 8 16.68 37.62 -12.73
N VAL A 9 15.57 37.69 -13.45
CA VAL A 9 14.35 36.91 -13.23
C VAL A 9 14.63 35.44 -13.57
N GLY A 10 14.93 34.65 -12.55
CA GLY A 10 15.02 33.19 -12.64
C GLY A 10 13.63 32.56 -12.69
N ALA A 11 13.39 31.82 -13.78
CA ALA A 11 12.25 30.96 -14.09
C ALA A 11 11.37 30.51 -12.91
N ARG A 12 10.26 31.23 -12.69
CA ARG A 12 9.09 30.74 -11.96
C ARG A 12 8.03 30.27 -12.95
N ILE A 13 8.25 29.14 -13.63
CA ILE A 13 7.20 28.45 -14.38
C ILE A 13 7.41 26.94 -14.23
N ALA A 14 6.88 26.34 -13.16
CA ALA A 14 6.65 24.88 -13.06
C ALA A 14 5.68 24.51 -11.91
N GLY A 15 4.77 25.43 -11.52
CA GLY A 15 4.04 25.31 -10.25
C GLY A 15 2.54 25.00 -10.31
N ALA A 16 1.88 25.05 -11.47
CA ALA A 16 0.40 24.99 -11.47
C ALA A 16 -0.26 24.38 -12.72
N GLY A 17 0.50 23.85 -13.69
CA GLY A 17 -0.05 23.45 -14.99
C GLY A 17 -0.47 21.99 -15.16
N LEU A 18 -0.03 21.06 -14.29
CA LEU A 18 -0.16 19.61 -14.52
C LEU A 18 -1.29 18.94 -13.72
N GLY A 19 -1.91 19.63 -12.75
CA GLY A 19 -2.91 19.04 -11.86
C GLY A 19 -4.37 19.13 -12.33
N VAL A 20 -4.67 19.91 -13.37
CA VAL A 20 -6.07 20.19 -13.77
C VAL A 20 -6.40 19.65 -15.18
N GLY A 21 -5.40 19.44 -16.03
CA GLY A 21 -5.61 19.00 -17.43
C GLY A 21 -5.99 17.52 -17.61
N LEU A 22 -5.79 16.67 -16.60
CA LEU A 22 -6.11 15.23 -16.68
C LEU A 22 -7.53 14.88 -16.19
N ALA A 23 -8.24 15.82 -15.57
CA ALA A 23 -9.58 15.58 -15.03
C ALA A 23 -10.71 15.74 -16.08
N LEU A 24 -10.41 16.25 -17.28
CA LEU A 24 -11.43 16.61 -18.28
C LEU A 24 -11.47 15.72 -19.54
N LEU A 25 -10.67 14.64 -19.62
CA LEU A 25 -10.67 13.73 -20.78
C LEU A 25 -10.95 12.25 -20.45
N ALA A 26 -11.38 11.95 -19.22
CA ALA A 26 -11.83 10.61 -18.87
C ALA A 26 -13.17 10.71 -18.12
N LEU A 27 -14.24 10.89 -18.88
CA LEU A 27 -15.55 10.37 -18.45
C LEU A 27 -15.59 8.93 -18.97
N PRO A 28 -15.35 7.89 -18.14
CA PRO A 28 -15.64 6.54 -18.56
C PRO A 28 -17.16 6.47 -18.78
N GLY A 29 -17.57 6.14 -20.00
CA GLY A 29 -18.90 5.60 -20.23
C GLY A 29 -19.07 4.39 -19.32
N GLY A 30 -20.20 4.28 -18.64
CA GLY A 30 -20.45 3.26 -17.63
C GLY A 30 -20.15 1.87 -18.17
N ALA A 31 -19.01 1.31 -17.77
CA ALA A 31 -18.67 -0.08 -17.96
C ALA A 31 -18.76 -0.73 -16.58
N SER A 32 -19.89 -1.42 -16.36
CA SER A 32 -20.16 -2.20 -15.16
C SER A 32 -19.26 -3.44 -15.17
N ALA A 33 -18.26 -3.46 -14.30
CA ALA A 33 -17.39 -4.61 -14.09
C ALA A 33 -17.16 -4.92 -12.59
N HIS A 34 -18.10 -4.52 -11.72
CA HIS A 34 -18.16 -5.09 -10.38
C HIS A 34 -18.95 -6.39 -10.46
N ALA A 35 -18.27 -7.43 -10.91
CA ALA A 35 -18.68 -8.78 -10.56
C ALA A 35 -18.63 -8.87 -9.03
N LEU A 36 -19.79 -8.99 -8.40
CA LEU A 36 -19.90 -9.40 -7.01
C LEU A 36 -19.02 -10.64 -6.84
N SER A 37 -18.12 -10.62 -5.87
CA SER A 37 -17.25 -11.77 -5.60
C SER A 37 -18.11 -13.03 -5.42
N LYS A 38 -17.67 -14.17 -5.98
CA LYS A 38 -18.36 -15.44 -5.77
C LYS A 38 -18.40 -15.72 -4.28
N SER A 39 -19.60 -15.77 -3.71
CA SER A 39 -19.82 -15.99 -2.29
C SER A 39 -19.36 -17.40 -1.90
N PHE A 40 -18.72 -17.52 -0.74
CA PHE A 40 -18.36 -18.81 -0.15
C PHE A 40 -19.40 -19.20 0.90
N GLU A 41 -19.90 -20.44 0.88
CA GLU A 41 -20.79 -20.93 1.94
C GLU A 41 -19.98 -21.36 3.17
N SER A 42 -20.03 -20.57 4.23
CA SER A 42 -19.47 -20.95 5.53
C SER A 42 -20.44 -21.82 6.34
N ARG A 43 -19.91 -22.82 7.06
CA ARG A 43 -20.68 -23.79 7.86
C ARG A 43 -21.10 -23.28 9.25
N LEU A 44 -20.67 -22.08 9.66
CA LEU A 44 -20.92 -21.54 11.01
C LEU A 44 -21.90 -20.35 10.97
N PRO A 45 -22.79 -20.15 11.96
CA PRO A 45 -23.64 -18.94 12.00
C PRO A 45 -22.80 -17.65 12.13
N LEU A 46 -23.18 -16.59 11.39
CA LEU A 46 -22.50 -15.27 11.43
C LEU A 46 -22.33 -14.72 12.86
N ALA A 47 -23.32 -14.93 13.73
CA ALA A 47 -23.24 -14.47 15.12
C ALA A 47 -22.10 -15.14 15.91
N VAL A 48 -21.89 -16.45 15.70
CA VAL A 48 -20.79 -17.20 16.34
C VAL A 48 -19.44 -16.72 15.79
N TYR A 49 -19.39 -16.42 14.48
CA TYR A 49 -18.22 -15.83 13.83
C TYR A 49 -17.84 -14.47 14.45
N LEU A 50 -18.80 -13.55 14.56
CA LEU A 50 -18.55 -12.22 15.14
C LEU A 50 -18.19 -12.28 16.61
N ALA A 51 -18.83 -13.16 17.39
CA ALA A 51 -18.55 -13.32 18.81
C ALA A 51 -17.14 -13.90 19.05
N GLY A 52 -16.73 -14.91 18.28
CA GLY A 52 -15.39 -15.48 18.37
C GLY A 52 -14.29 -14.51 17.96
N ALA A 53 -14.52 -13.78 16.86
CA ALA A 53 -13.68 -12.68 16.39
C ALA A 53 -13.51 -11.57 17.44
N ALA A 54 -14.62 -11.00 17.91
CA ALA A 54 -14.61 -9.94 18.92
C ALA A 54 -13.98 -10.42 20.23
N GLY A 55 -14.25 -11.66 20.64
CA GLY A 55 -13.66 -12.29 21.82
C GLY A 55 -12.13 -12.44 21.71
N ALA A 56 -11.62 -12.94 20.60
CA ALA A 56 -10.18 -13.10 20.36
C ALA A 56 -9.46 -11.74 20.38
N VAL A 57 -10.06 -10.72 19.77
CA VAL A 57 -9.51 -9.35 19.77
C VAL A 57 -9.55 -8.76 21.18
N ALA A 58 -10.68 -8.82 21.87
CA ALA A 58 -10.80 -8.31 23.23
C ALA A 58 -9.81 -8.98 24.20
N LEU A 59 -9.67 -10.30 24.13
CA LEU A 59 -8.73 -11.07 24.96
C LEU A 59 -7.27 -10.75 24.64
N SER A 60 -6.93 -10.54 23.37
CA SER A 60 -5.57 -10.18 22.97
C SER A 60 -5.20 -8.75 23.40
N PHE A 61 -6.13 -7.80 23.34
CA PHE A 61 -5.95 -6.47 23.93
C PHE A 61 -5.82 -6.53 25.45
N LEU A 62 -6.66 -7.31 26.13
CA LEU A 62 -6.57 -7.52 27.57
C LEU A 62 -5.20 -8.06 27.96
N PHE A 63 -4.66 -9.02 27.20
CA PHE A 63 -3.33 -9.56 27.43
C PHE A 63 -2.23 -8.49 27.31
N VAL A 64 -2.26 -7.65 26.27
CA VAL A 64 -1.30 -6.55 26.06
C VAL A 64 -1.42 -5.46 27.14
N LEU A 65 -2.63 -5.15 27.60
CA LEU A 65 -2.88 -4.16 28.66
C LEU A 65 -2.40 -4.64 30.04
N VAL A 66 -2.43 -5.95 30.28
CA VAL A 66 -2.06 -6.55 31.57
C VAL A 66 -0.54 -6.80 31.66
N ARG A 67 0.10 -7.26 30.59
CA ARG A 67 1.56 -7.54 30.54
C ARG A 67 2.37 -6.27 30.29
N ASP A 68 3.43 -6.06 31.07
CA ASP A 68 4.43 -5.01 30.80
C ASP A 68 5.35 -5.48 29.66
N LEU A 69 4.95 -5.20 28.41
CA LEU A 69 5.67 -5.62 27.20
C LEU A 69 6.69 -4.56 26.76
N ARG A 70 7.55 -4.10 27.67
CA ARG A 70 8.64 -3.18 27.29
C ARG A 70 9.66 -3.94 26.44
N SER A 71 9.95 -3.42 25.26
CA SER A 71 10.98 -3.95 24.37
C SER A 71 11.84 -2.79 23.90
N GLU A 72 13.16 -2.98 23.88
CA GLU A 72 14.08 -1.99 23.32
C GLU A 72 14.03 -2.03 21.78
N PRO A 73 14.30 -0.90 21.10
CA PRO A 73 14.48 -0.89 19.66
C PRO A 73 15.55 -1.91 19.23
N PRO A 74 15.44 -2.50 18.03
CA PRO A 74 16.43 -3.45 17.57
C PRO A 74 17.83 -2.78 17.51
N PRO A 75 18.90 -3.49 17.89
CA PRO A 75 20.25 -2.96 17.83
C PRO A 75 20.62 -2.57 16.38
N VAL A 76 21.35 -1.46 16.25
CA VAL A 76 21.80 -0.94 14.95
C VAL A 76 22.76 -1.93 14.28
N GLU A 77 23.55 -2.65 15.08
CA GLU A 77 24.53 -3.68 14.70
C GLU A 77 23.85 -5.03 14.45
N GLY A 78 23.02 -5.11 13.41
CA GLY A 78 22.47 -6.37 12.92
C GLY A 78 23.42 -7.11 11.97
N LEU A 79 23.25 -8.43 11.83
CA LEU A 79 23.98 -9.19 10.81
C LEU A 79 23.66 -8.62 9.41
N HIS A 80 24.71 -8.24 8.68
CA HIS A 80 24.58 -7.76 7.30
C HIS A 80 24.72 -8.91 6.31
N VAL A 81 23.74 -9.05 5.42
CA VAL A 81 23.71 -10.07 4.37
C VAL A 81 23.86 -9.38 3.03
N ARG A 82 24.88 -9.78 2.25
CA ARG A 82 25.05 -9.30 0.88
C ARG A 82 24.10 -10.03 -0.05
N VAL A 83 23.31 -9.27 -0.80
CA VAL A 83 22.41 -9.81 -1.81
C VAL A 83 23.23 -10.18 -3.06
N PRO A 84 23.06 -11.36 -3.66
CA PRO A 84 23.79 -11.71 -4.89
C PRO A 84 23.45 -10.78 -6.06
N GLY A 85 24.42 -10.51 -6.93
CA GLY A 85 24.22 -9.66 -8.11
C GLY A 85 23.16 -10.19 -9.08
N ILE A 86 23.07 -11.51 -9.21
CA ILE A 86 22.05 -12.19 -10.04
C ILE A 86 20.63 -11.93 -9.54
N VAL A 87 20.41 -11.96 -8.22
CA VAL A 87 19.09 -11.68 -7.62
C VAL A 87 18.70 -10.23 -7.86
N ARG A 88 19.62 -9.28 -7.62
CA ARG A 88 19.35 -7.86 -7.90
C ARG A 88 19.09 -7.59 -9.38
N GLY A 89 19.89 -8.18 -10.26
CA GLY A 89 19.73 -8.05 -11.71
C GLY A 89 18.42 -8.66 -12.21
N GLY A 90 18.08 -9.85 -11.72
CA GLY A 90 16.82 -10.53 -12.05
C GLY A 90 15.60 -9.73 -11.62
N LEU A 91 15.56 -9.23 -10.38
CA LEU A 91 14.46 -8.38 -9.91
C LEU A 91 14.31 -7.09 -10.72
N ARG A 92 15.43 -6.43 -11.07
CA ARG A 92 15.41 -5.25 -11.95
C ARG A 92 14.86 -5.59 -13.33
N ALA A 93 15.27 -6.72 -13.90
CA ALA A 93 14.76 -7.18 -15.19
C ALA A 93 13.25 -7.48 -15.13
N ILE A 94 12.79 -8.18 -14.09
CA ILE A 94 11.36 -8.45 -13.87
C ILE A 94 10.57 -7.14 -13.81
N GLY A 95 11.03 -6.15 -13.05
CA GLY A 95 10.38 -4.85 -12.94
C GLY A 95 10.27 -4.13 -14.29
N LEU A 96 11.36 -4.10 -15.06
CA LEU A 96 11.37 -3.49 -16.39
C LEU A 96 10.47 -4.23 -17.39
N VAL A 97 10.49 -5.57 -17.37
CA VAL A 97 9.63 -6.39 -18.24
C VAL A 97 8.16 -6.18 -17.88
N ALA A 98 7.82 -6.16 -16.59
CA ALA A 98 6.45 -5.89 -16.14
C ALA A 98 5.99 -4.50 -16.61
N LEU A 99 6.81 -3.45 -16.39
CA LEU A 99 6.47 -2.11 -16.88
C LEU A 99 6.31 -2.07 -18.40
N ALA A 100 7.26 -2.64 -19.15
CA ALA A 100 7.19 -2.66 -20.61
C ALA A 100 5.94 -3.41 -21.11
N TRP A 101 5.58 -4.53 -20.48
CA TRP A 101 4.43 -5.32 -20.86
C TRP A 101 3.12 -4.57 -20.61
N ILE A 102 2.97 -3.90 -19.46
CA ILE A 102 1.82 -3.03 -19.19
C ILE A 102 1.68 -1.96 -20.27
N LEU A 103 2.78 -1.31 -20.65
CA LEU A 103 2.76 -0.24 -21.64
C LEU A 103 2.43 -0.74 -23.04
N VAL A 104 3.04 -1.86 -23.46
CA VAL A 104 2.79 -2.44 -24.78
C VAL A 104 1.36 -2.94 -24.89
N GLN A 105 0.89 -3.78 -23.95
CA GLN A 105 -0.48 -4.29 -23.98
C GLN A 105 -1.51 -3.15 -23.84
N GLY A 106 -1.27 -2.13 -23.02
CA GLY A 106 -2.22 -1.01 -22.92
C GLY A 106 -2.32 -0.14 -24.18
N ILE A 107 -1.28 -0.08 -25.03
CA ILE A 107 -1.31 0.73 -26.26
C ILE A 107 -1.88 -0.05 -27.44
N VAL A 108 -1.46 -1.30 -27.62
CA VAL A 108 -1.83 -2.10 -28.80
C VAL A 108 -2.75 -3.27 -28.50
N GLY A 109 -2.84 -3.70 -27.24
CA GLY A 109 -3.56 -4.90 -26.85
C GLY A 109 -5.07 -4.72 -26.69
N GLY A 110 -5.76 -5.84 -26.51
CA GLY A 110 -7.19 -5.89 -26.20
C GLY A 110 -7.48 -5.86 -24.70
N ASP A 111 -8.77 -5.76 -24.38
CA ASP A 111 -9.27 -5.80 -23.01
C ASP A 111 -9.81 -7.21 -22.68
N SER A 112 -9.47 -7.72 -21.49
CA SER A 112 -9.88 -9.03 -20.99
C SER A 112 -9.67 -9.13 -19.47
N ASP A 113 -10.19 -10.17 -18.84
CA ASP A 113 -9.92 -10.39 -17.40
C ASP A 113 -8.43 -10.65 -17.09
N ALA A 114 -7.62 -11.05 -18.09
CA ALA A 114 -6.19 -11.30 -17.97
C ALA A 114 -5.34 -10.07 -18.36
N GLU A 115 -5.94 -8.89 -18.38
CA GLU A 115 -5.27 -7.63 -18.60
C GLU A 115 -4.03 -7.44 -17.72
N VAL A 116 -2.91 -7.26 -18.40
CA VAL A 116 -1.58 -7.18 -17.82
C VAL A 116 -1.45 -5.97 -16.89
N SER A 117 -2.06 -4.85 -17.28
CA SER A 117 -2.11 -3.62 -16.49
C SER A 117 -2.76 -3.87 -15.13
N ARG A 118 -3.92 -4.54 -15.11
CA ARG A 118 -4.66 -4.90 -13.90
C ARG A 118 -3.89 -5.91 -13.04
N LEU A 119 -3.34 -6.95 -13.67
CA LEU A 119 -2.58 -7.99 -12.96
C LEU A 119 -1.33 -7.42 -12.29
N PHE A 120 -0.50 -6.66 -13.01
CA PHE A 120 0.74 -6.15 -12.42
C PHE A 120 0.51 -4.97 -11.47
N ALA A 121 -0.47 -4.09 -11.72
CA ALA A 121 -0.73 -2.98 -10.81
C ALA A 121 -1.39 -3.45 -9.51
N TRP A 122 -2.48 -4.21 -9.60
CA TRP A 122 -3.33 -4.51 -8.46
C TRP A 122 -3.07 -5.89 -7.86
N VAL A 123 -2.93 -6.95 -8.66
CA VAL A 123 -2.72 -8.30 -8.11
C VAL A 123 -1.28 -8.43 -7.59
N TYR A 124 -0.30 -8.27 -8.46
CA TYR A 124 1.10 -8.46 -8.08
C TYR A 124 1.72 -7.26 -7.43
N GLY A 125 1.46 -6.04 -7.92
CA GLY A 125 2.04 -4.81 -7.39
C GLY A 125 1.47 -4.46 -6.02
N TRP A 126 0.16 -4.18 -5.95
CA TRP A 126 -0.47 -3.76 -4.71
C TRP A 126 -0.49 -4.86 -3.63
N VAL A 127 -0.72 -6.12 -3.99
CA VAL A 127 -0.82 -7.21 -3.01
C VAL A 127 0.49 -8.00 -2.92
N GLY A 128 0.95 -8.60 -4.02
CA GLY A 128 2.12 -9.49 -4.02
C GLY A 128 3.40 -8.83 -3.49
N VAL A 129 3.80 -7.70 -4.09
CA VAL A 129 4.99 -6.94 -3.69
C VAL A 129 4.82 -6.39 -2.28
N ALA A 130 3.62 -6.00 -1.87
CA ALA A 130 3.37 -5.54 -0.51
C ALA A 130 3.58 -6.65 0.53
N LEU A 131 3.02 -7.84 0.31
CA LEU A 131 3.20 -8.99 1.20
C LEU A 131 4.67 -9.43 1.27
N VAL A 132 5.38 -9.50 0.14
CA VAL A 132 6.82 -9.81 0.14
C VAL A 132 7.62 -8.73 0.88
N SER A 133 7.27 -7.46 0.67
CA SER A 133 7.92 -6.32 1.36
C SER A 133 7.70 -6.36 2.85
N ALA A 134 6.50 -6.74 3.32
CA ALA A 134 6.15 -6.77 4.74
C ALA A 134 6.69 -8.00 5.48
N PHE A 135 6.73 -9.17 4.83
CA PHE A 135 7.02 -10.43 5.52
C PHE A 135 8.40 -11.02 5.22
N VAL A 136 9.05 -10.62 4.12
CA VAL A 136 10.28 -11.30 3.67
C VAL A 136 11.46 -10.33 3.62
N PHE A 137 11.46 -9.37 2.69
CA PHE A 137 12.61 -8.50 2.42
C PHE A 137 12.20 -7.28 1.57
N PRO A 138 13.03 -6.22 1.46
CA PRO A 138 12.67 -5.00 0.72
C PRO A 138 12.77 -5.22 -0.79
N ILE A 139 11.86 -6.01 -1.36
CA ILE A 139 11.89 -6.42 -2.77
C ILE A 139 11.85 -5.22 -3.72
N TRP A 140 11.11 -4.16 -3.36
CA TRP A 140 10.99 -2.95 -4.18
C TRP A 140 12.33 -2.23 -4.39
N THR A 141 13.31 -2.39 -3.50
CA THR A 141 14.65 -1.80 -3.69
C THR A 141 15.30 -2.22 -5.01
N TRP A 142 14.97 -3.41 -5.55
CA TRP A 142 15.48 -3.86 -6.84
C TRP A 142 14.39 -4.04 -7.90
N LEU A 143 13.16 -4.38 -7.50
CA LEU A 143 12.05 -4.54 -8.44
C LEU A 143 11.61 -3.21 -9.06
N ASN A 144 11.87 -2.07 -8.41
CA ASN A 144 11.46 -0.75 -8.86
C ASN A 144 11.95 -0.43 -10.31
N PRO A 145 11.04 -0.37 -11.30
CA PRO A 145 11.43 -0.10 -12.68
C PRO A 145 11.85 1.37 -12.88
N PHE A 146 11.26 2.30 -12.13
CA PHE A 146 11.54 3.74 -12.27
C PHE A 146 12.97 4.08 -11.85
N GLY A 147 13.43 3.55 -10.72
CA GLY A 147 14.82 3.69 -10.28
C GLY A 147 15.79 3.06 -11.27
N THR A 148 15.43 1.91 -11.85
CA THR A 148 16.23 1.23 -12.86
C THR A 148 16.33 2.02 -14.17
N LEU A 149 15.21 2.58 -14.65
CA LEU A 149 15.16 3.45 -15.83
C LEU A 149 16.00 4.71 -15.62
N HIS A 150 15.91 5.35 -14.45
CA HIS A 150 16.76 6.48 -14.09
C HIS A 150 18.25 6.10 -14.16
N ASP A 151 18.64 4.96 -13.58
CA ASP A 151 20.04 4.50 -13.58
C ASP A 151 20.55 4.13 -14.98
N LEU A 152 19.69 3.62 -15.86
CA LEU A 152 19.99 3.38 -17.27
C LEU A 152 20.15 4.70 -18.03
N GLY A 153 19.20 5.63 -17.90
CA GLY A 153 19.24 6.93 -18.55
C GLY A 153 20.47 7.75 -18.13
N ALA A 154 20.77 7.79 -16.82
CA ALA A 154 21.94 8.47 -16.30
C ALA A 154 23.25 7.86 -16.83
N ARG A 155 23.31 6.54 -17.03
CA ARG A 155 24.47 5.87 -17.66
C ARG A 155 24.59 6.23 -19.14
N ALA A 156 23.48 6.23 -19.87
CA ALA A 156 23.46 6.57 -21.29
C ALA A 156 23.91 8.03 -21.54
N LEU A 157 23.40 8.97 -20.74
CA LEU A 157 23.80 10.39 -20.83
C LEU A 157 25.29 10.59 -20.54
N ARG A 158 25.82 9.93 -19.50
CA ARG A 158 27.27 9.96 -19.21
C ARG A 158 28.10 9.38 -20.34
N ALA A 159 27.66 8.27 -20.95
CA ALA A 159 28.34 7.67 -22.10
C ALA A 159 28.32 8.59 -23.33
N ALA A 160 27.28 9.42 -23.48
CA ALA A 160 27.17 10.44 -24.52
C ALA A 160 27.96 11.74 -24.21
N GLY A 161 28.73 11.78 -23.12
CA GLY A 161 29.49 12.97 -22.71
C GLY A 161 28.64 14.10 -22.13
N ILE A 162 27.36 13.86 -21.86
CA ILE A 162 26.44 14.85 -21.28
C ILE A 162 26.61 14.83 -19.76
N GLY A 163 27.18 15.92 -19.23
CA GLY A 163 27.34 16.13 -17.79
C GLY A 163 25.98 16.24 -17.09
N GLY A 164 25.87 15.64 -15.90
CA GLY A 164 24.68 15.78 -15.07
C GLY A 164 24.60 17.16 -14.42
N ILE A 165 23.39 17.68 -14.27
CA ILE A 165 23.12 18.85 -13.43
C ILE A 165 23.10 18.37 -11.97
N ALA A 166 23.74 19.12 -11.07
CA ALA A 166 23.69 18.81 -9.64
C ALA A 166 22.22 18.85 -9.17
N PRO A 167 21.73 17.79 -8.48
CA PRO A 167 20.38 17.80 -7.94
C PRO A 167 20.17 18.96 -6.98
N THR A 168 18.97 19.54 -7.03
CA THR A 168 18.51 20.51 -6.04
C THR A 168 18.20 19.81 -4.73
N GLU A 169 18.44 20.47 -3.60
CA GLU A 169 18.08 19.94 -2.29
C GLU A 169 16.56 19.71 -2.19
N TYR A 170 16.16 18.55 -1.66
CA TYR A 170 14.76 18.23 -1.47
C TYR A 170 14.18 19.08 -0.32
N PRO A 171 13.11 19.87 -0.55
CA PRO A 171 12.57 20.73 0.50
C PRO A 171 12.03 19.92 1.68
N ALA A 172 12.60 20.12 2.87
CA ALA A 172 12.19 19.40 4.09
C ALA A 172 10.70 19.56 4.42
N ALA A 173 10.09 20.69 4.06
CA ALA A 173 8.66 20.96 4.25
C ALA A 173 7.75 20.00 3.47
N LEU A 174 8.22 19.44 2.34
CA LEU A 174 7.44 18.47 1.57
C LEU A 174 7.34 17.12 2.28
N GLY A 175 8.35 16.73 3.06
CA GLY A 175 8.37 15.45 3.77
C GLY A 175 7.94 14.30 2.85
N ARG A 176 6.97 13.48 3.28
CA ARG A 176 6.35 12.45 2.41
C ARG A 176 4.95 12.83 1.88
N TRP A 177 4.60 14.11 1.91
CA TRP A 177 3.29 14.56 1.41
C TRP A 177 3.08 14.31 -0.10
N PRO A 178 4.10 14.45 -0.98
CA PRO A 178 3.92 14.08 -2.38
C PRO A 178 3.53 12.61 -2.57
N ALA A 179 4.15 11.70 -1.80
CA ALA A 179 3.78 10.29 -1.81
C ALA A 179 2.36 10.09 -1.29
N ALA A 180 1.94 10.79 -0.23
CA ALA A 180 0.57 10.70 0.30
C ALA A 180 -0.51 11.15 -0.71
N ILE A 181 -0.26 12.26 -1.42
CA ILE A 181 -1.16 12.76 -2.47
C ILE A 181 -1.22 11.76 -3.64
N GLY A 182 -0.06 11.28 -4.09
CA GLY A 182 -0.01 10.26 -5.14
C GLY A 182 -0.70 8.96 -4.73
N PHE A 183 -0.56 8.54 -3.48
CA PHE A 183 -1.20 7.35 -2.94
C PHE A 183 -2.73 7.49 -2.93
N ALA A 184 -3.27 8.65 -2.56
CA ALA A 184 -4.69 8.93 -2.67
C ALA A 184 -5.19 8.86 -4.12
N ALA A 185 -4.39 9.33 -5.08
CA ALA A 185 -4.70 9.22 -6.51
C ALA A 185 -4.70 7.76 -7.01
N VAL A 186 -3.77 6.93 -6.53
CA VAL A 186 -3.74 5.49 -6.82
C VAL A 186 -4.99 4.79 -6.28
N ILE A 187 -5.38 5.10 -5.04
CA ILE A 187 -6.61 4.57 -4.42
C ILE A 187 -7.85 5.00 -5.20
N TRP A 188 -7.90 6.26 -5.65
CA TRP A 188 -9.02 6.74 -6.47
C TRP A 188 -9.06 6.01 -7.83
N LEU A 189 -7.90 5.80 -8.46
CA LEU A 189 -7.79 5.06 -9.71
C LEU A 189 -8.30 3.62 -9.55
N GLU A 190 -7.95 2.97 -8.44
CA GLU A 190 -8.37 1.61 -8.12
C GLU A 190 -9.85 1.50 -7.81
N LEU A 191 -10.41 2.39 -6.97
CA LEU A 191 -11.73 2.21 -6.39
C LEU A 191 -12.86 2.95 -7.10
N VAL A 192 -12.53 4.01 -7.86
CA VAL A 192 -13.52 4.81 -8.60
C VAL A 192 -13.36 4.63 -10.09
N ALA A 193 -12.12 4.70 -10.58
CA ALA A 193 -11.82 4.52 -12.00
C ALA A 193 -11.49 3.06 -12.34
N SER A 194 -12.02 2.09 -11.57
CA SER A 194 -11.80 0.65 -11.75
C SER A 194 -12.21 0.14 -13.14
N GLY A 195 -13.17 0.80 -13.79
CA GLY A 195 -13.60 0.53 -15.17
C GLY A 195 -12.76 1.21 -16.26
N ALA A 196 -11.68 1.91 -15.90
CA ALA A 196 -10.76 2.48 -16.88
C ALA A 196 -10.00 1.35 -17.59
N GLY A 197 -10.25 1.16 -18.89
CA GLY A 197 -9.60 0.12 -19.68
C GLY A 197 -8.07 0.24 -19.74
N SER A 198 -7.42 -0.82 -20.26
CA SER A 198 -5.96 -1.01 -20.27
C SER A 198 -5.17 0.23 -20.73
N ARG A 199 -5.69 0.91 -21.76
CA ARG A 199 -5.06 2.09 -22.35
C ARG A 199 -4.99 3.28 -21.41
N THR A 200 -6.04 3.54 -20.65
CA THR A 200 -6.08 4.64 -19.69
C THR A 200 -5.07 4.40 -18.59
N LEU A 201 -5.02 3.17 -18.05
CA LEU A 201 -4.06 2.82 -17.01
C LEU A 201 -2.61 2.88 -17.52
N ALA A 202 -2.33 2.44 -18.74
CA ALA A 202 -1.02 2.56 -19.36
C ALA A 202 -0.59 4.04 -19.51
N LEU A 203 -1.49 4.93 -19.96
CA LEU A 203 -1.20 6.36 -20.07
C LEU A 203 -0.91 7.00 -18.70
N VAL A 204 -1.67 6.63 -17.67
CA VAL A 204 -1.41 7.08 -16.29
C VAL A 204 -0.03 6.60 -15.83
N ILE A 205 0.34 5.35 -16.11
CA ILE A 205 1.66 4.80 -15.77
C ILE A 205 2.79 5.48 -16.53
N VAL A 206 2.60 5.85 -17.81
CA VAL A 206 3.57 6.67 -18.56
C VAL A 206 3.73 8.02 -17.89
N GLY A 207 2.64 8.72 -17.60
CA GLY A 207 2.67 10.01 -16.92
C GLY A 207 3.37 9.93 -15.57
N TYR A 208 3.04 8.91 -14.77
CA TYR A 208 3.68 8.63 -13.49
C TYR A 208 5.18 8.35 -13.63
N THR A 209 5.57 7.56 -14.64
CA THR A 209 6.98 7.24 -14.94
C THR A 209 7.75 8.50 -15.29
N VAL A 210 7.25 9.30 -16.23
CA VAL A 210 7.90 10.55 -16.66
C VAL A 210 8.02 11.51 -15.50
N PHE A 211 6.94 11.71 -14.73
CA PHE A 211 6.96 12.55 -13.53
C PHE A 211 8.02 12.07 -12.55
N THR A 212 8.00 10.78 -12.20
CA THR A 212 8.93 10.18 -11.25
C THR A 212 10.40 10.33 -11.70
N LEU A 213 10.70 10.09 -12.98
CA LEU A 213 12.03 10.28 -13.53
C LEU A 213 12.48 11.75 -13.49
N ALA A 214 11.58 12.69 -13.81
CA ALA A 214 11.87 14.12 -13.73
C ALA A 214 12.17 14.56 -12.29
N MET A 215 11.40 14.05 -11.31
CA MET A 215 11.64 14.38 -9.90
C MET A 215 12.92 13.76 -9.35
N MET A 216 13.31 12.56 -9.81
CA MET A 216 14.63 11.98 -9.50
C MET A 216 15.78 12.80 -10.11
N ALA A 217 15.60 13.32 -11.33
CA ALA A 217 16.59 14.21 -11.95
C ALA A 217 16.70 15.55 -11.20
N GLN A 218 15.57 16.09 -10.74
CA GLN A 218 15.51 17.37 -10.03
C GLN A 218 16.06 17.31 -8.61
N TYR A 219 15.61 16.36 -7.79
CA TYR A 219 15.94 16.28 -6.36
C TYR A 219 16.95 15.19 -6.01
N GLY A 220 17.35 14.40 -7.00
CA GLY A 220 18.21 13.25 -6.83
C GLY A 220 17.39 11.99 -6.58
N ARG A 221 17.83 10.90 -7.21
CA ARG A 221 17.20 9.58 -7.14
C ARG A 221 16.87 9.15 -5.70
N ARG A 222 17.85 9.23 -4.80
CA ARG A 222 17.67 8.79 -3.41
C ARG A 222 16.62 9.62 -2.67
N ALA A 223 16.74 10.95 -2.73
CA ALA A 223 15.83 11.83 -2.01
C ALA A 223 14.39 11.64 -2.49
N TRP A 224 14.17 11.55 -3.82
CA TRP A 224 12.83 11.30 -4.36
C TRP A 224 12.27 9.93 -3.97
N LEU A 225 13.06 8.85 -4.07
CA LEU A 225 12.60 7.51 -3.70
C LEU A 225 12.29 7.37 -2.20
N GLU A 226 13.01 8.07 -1.32
CA GLU A 226 12.78 8.02 0.13
C GLU A 226 11.57 8.86 0.60
N HIS A 227 11.14 9.84 -0.20
CA HIS A 227 10.19 10.86 0.22
C HIS A 227 8.97 11.02 -0.69
N GLY A 228 9.16 11.04 -2.01
CA GLY A 228 8.13 11.42 -2.98
C GLY A 228 7.53 10.28 -3.80
N GLU A 229 8.29 9.22 -4.07
CA GLU A 229 7.83 8.11 -4.91
C GLU A 229 6.86 7.20 -4.14
N ILE A 230 5.65 7.04 -4.69
CA ILE A 230 4.49 6.45 -3.99
C ILE A 230 4.82 5.05 -3.48
N PHE A 231 5.31 4.19 -4.36
CA PHE A 231 5.52 2.77 -4.07
C PHE A 231 6.73 2.55 -3.18
N SER A 232 7.82 3.31 -3.36
CA SER A 232 8.99 3.23 -2.48
C SER A 232 8.67 3.65 -1.05
N VAL A 233 7.84 4.69 -0.89
CA VAL A 233 7.38 5.10 0.45
C VAL A 233 6.44 4.05 1.03
N TRP A 234 5.42 3.61 0.29
CA TRP A 234 4.46 2.61 0.80
C TRP A 234 5.13 1.28 1.16
N PHE A 235 5.90 0.69 0.24
CA PHE A 235 6.60 -0.57 0.47
C PHE A 235 7.71 -0.43 1.51
N GLY A 236 8.34 0.75 1.62
CA GLY A 236 9.29 1.06 2.69
C GLY A 236 8.63 1.13 4.07
N LEU A 237 7.41 1.70 4.16
CA LEU A 237 6.64 1.76 5.39
C LEU A 237 6.27 0.35 5.85
N ILE A 238 5.52 -0.42 5.05
CA ILE A 238 5.12 -1.79 5.44
C ILE A 238 6.33 -2.71 5.64
N GLY A 239 7.44 -2.44 4.93
CA GLY A 239 8.71 -3.15 5.09
C GLY A 239 9.36 -3.00 6.46
N ARG A 240 8.88 -2.08 7.31
CA ARG A 240 9.23 -2.02 8.74
C ARG A 240 8.86 -3.30 9.52
N LEU A 241 7.95 -4.12 9.00
CA LEU A 241 7.63 -5.44 9.55
C LEU A 241 8.66 -6.50 9.19
N ALA A 242 9.33 -6.39 8.05
CA ALA A 242 10.14 -7.47 7.51
C ALA A 242 11.38 -7.79 8.36
N PRO A 243 11.79 -9.08 8.41
CA PRO A 243 12.99 -9.51 9.09
C PRO A 243 14.29 -9.10 8.37
N LEU A 244 14.20 -8.70 7.11
CA LEU A 244 15.32 -8.14 6.35
C LEU A 244 15.00 -6.68 6.00
N ALA A 245 15.91 -5.78 6.35
CA ALA A 245 15.77 -4.34 6.16
C ALA A 245 16.81 -3.79 5.17
N PRO A 246 16.48 -2.78 4.36
CA PRO A 246 17.47 -2.12 3.51
C PRO A 246 18.44 -1.31 4.36
N ILE A 247 19.68 -1.16 3.88
CA ILE A 247 20.67 -0.28 4.51
C ILE A 247 20.69 1.06 3.77
N PRO A 248 20.48 2.20 4.46
CA PRO A 248 20.46 3.50 3.81
C PRO A 248 21.76 3.78 3.05
N GLY A 249 21.67 3.93 1.72
CA GLY A 249 22.82 4.20 0.85
C GLY A 249 23.58 2.96 0.36
N ASP A 250 23.20 1.75 0.80
CA ASP A 250 23.75 0.50 0.28
C ASP A 250 22.64 -0.43 -0.24
N GLU A 251 22.49 -0.49 -1.57
CA GLU A 251 21.55 -1.40 -2.25
C GLU A 251 22.09 -2.83 -2.39
N ARG A 252 23.31 -3.13 -1.93
CA ARG A 252 23.93 -4.44 -2.07
C ARG A 252 23.77 -5.30 -0.82
N THR A 253 23.43 -4.69 0.30
CA THR A 253 23.34 -5.35 1.60
C THR A 253 22.00 -5.09 2.28
N VAL A 254 21.50 -6.10 2.96
CA VAL A 254 20.35 -5.99 3.86
C VAL A 254 20.78 -6.31 5.28
N ARG A 255 20.15 -5.65 6.26
CA ARG A 255 20.33 -5.92 7.67
C ARG A 255 19.26 -6.89 8.16
N ARG A 256 19.66 -7.95 8.87
CA ARG A 256 18.72 -8.83 9.57
C ARG A 256 18.23 -8.17 10.87
N ARG A 257 16.94 -8.27 11.13
CA ARG A 257 16.26 -7.90 12.37
C ARG A 257 15.13 -8.89 12.67
N ASP A 258 14.61 -8.85 13.89
CA ASP A 258 13.43 -9.64 14.22
C ASP A 258 12.17 -9.03 13.61
N PHE A 259 11.19 -9.88 13.29
CA PHE A 259 9.94 -9.48 12.68
C PHE A 259 9.25 -8.37 13.51
N ALA A 260 8.69 -7.36 12.83
CA ALA A 260 8.01 -6.20 13.41
C ALA A 260 8.85 -5.23 14.27
N THR A 261 10.12 -5.53 14.57
CA THR A 261 10.96 -4.63 15.38
C THR A 261 11.31 -3.31 14.70
N GLY A 262 11.23 -3.25 13.37
CA GLY A 262 11.36 -1.99 12.61
C GLY A 262 10.27 -0.97 12.88
N LEU A 263 9.16 -1.37 13.51
CA LEU A 263 8.12 -0.45 13.97
C LEU A 263 8.61 0.47 15.10
N LEU A 264 9.57 -0.01 15.89
CA LEU A 264 10.15 0.70 17.03
C LEU A 264 11.23 1.72 16.60
N GLU A 265 11.69 1.64 15.35
CA GLU A 265 12.64 2.59 14.77
C GLU A 265 11.97 3.98 14.61
N GLY A 266 12.77 5.04 14.78
CA GLY A 266 12.30 6.43 14.65
C GLY A 266 11.95 6.85 13.21
N GLY A 267 11.84 8.16 12.99
CA GLY A 267 11.60 8.73 11.65
C GLY A 267 10.16 8.64 11.15
N TRP A 268 9.21 8.44 12.07
CA TRP A 268 7.77 8.55 11.81
C TRP A 268 7.34 10.01 11.66
N ALA A 269 6.55 10.30 10.64
CA ALA A 269 5.98 11.60 10.32
C ALA A 269 4.45 11.54 10.21
N ALA A 270 3.78 12.69 10.29
CA ALA A 270 2.32 12.77 10.13
C ALA A 270 1.86 12.27 8.75
N SER A 271 2.66 12.49 7.72
CA SER A 271 2.42 11.94 6.38
C SER A 271 2.38 10.42 6.36
N ASP A 272 3.14 9.74 7.22
CA ASP A 272 3.11 8.27 7.30
C ASP A 272 1.76 7.80 7.84
N ILE A 273 1.21 8.49 8.86
CA ILE A 273 -0.13 8.19 9.39
C ILE A 273 -1.19 8.38 8.30
N VAL A 274 -1.08 9.44 7.50
CA VAL A 274 -2.00 9.68 6.39
C VAL A 274 -1.90 8.56 5.36
N ILE A 275 -0.69 8.17 4.93
CA ILE A 275 -0.49 7.08 3.96
C ILE A 275 -1.06 5.76 4.50
N ILE A 276 -0.73 5.41 5.75
CA ILE A 276 -1.21 4.16 6.37
C ILE A 276 -2.74 4.21 6.56
N GLY A 277 -3.28 5.35 6.97
CA GLY A 277 -4.73 5.57 7.13
C GLY A 277 -5.47 5.47 5.81
N LEU A 278 -4.91 6.02 4.73
CA LEU A 278 -5.43 5.88 3.37
C LEU A 278 -5.44 4.42 2.93
N GLY A 279 -4.35 3.67 3.16
CA GLY A 279 -4.28 2.25 2.78
C GLY A 279 -5.22 1.37 3.61
N THR A 280 -5.32 1.63 4.91
CA THR A 280 -6.28 0.92 5.79
C THR A 280 -7.72 1.25 5.37
N GLY A 281 -7.99 2.52 5.09
CA GLY A 281 -9.28 3.01 4.66
C GLY A 281 -9.68 2.43 3.31
N SER A 282 -8.78 2.38 2.33
CA SER A 282 -9.08 1.86 0.98
C SER A 282 -9.50 0.40 1.02
N ILE A 283 -8.79 -0.43 1.80
CA ILE A 283 -9.13 -1.85 1.98
C ILE A 283 -10.51 -2.00 2.65
N LEU A 284 -10.78 -1.20 3.69
CA LEU A 284 -12.07 -1.24 4.37
C LEU A 284 -13.21 -0.76 3.45
N PHE A 285 -12.97 0.30 2.69
CA PHE A 285 -13.91 0.82 1.71
C PHE A 285 -14.23 -0.22 0.65
N ASP A 286 -13.21 -0.86 0.07
CA ASP A 286 -13.36 -1.90 -0.94
C ASP A 286 -14.16 -3.10 -0.41
N GLY A 287 -13.87 -3.56 0.81
CA GLY A 287 -14.66 -4.61 1.43
C GLY A 287 -16.12 -4.21 1.67
N LEU A 288 -16.35 -3.01 2.21
CA LEU A 288 -17.71 -2.52 2.48
C LEU A 288 -18.51 -2.28 1.20
N SER A 289 -17.88 -1.73 0.14
CA SER A 289 -18.54 -1.40 -1.12
C SER A 289 -19.07 -2.62 -1.87
N GLN A 290 -18.54 -3.80 -1.56
CA GLN A 290 -18.96 -5.08 -2.12
C GLN A 290 -20.11 -5.75 -1.33
N THR A 291 -20.57 -5.17 -0.22
CA THR A 291 -21.66 -5.73 0.59
C THR A 291 -23.04 -5.34 0.07
N GLN A 292 -24.04 -6.21 0.29
CA GLN A 292 -25.43 -5.90 -0.10
C GLN A 292 -25.97 -4.64 0.58
N LEU A 293 -25.62 -4.42 1.86
CA LEU A 293 -26.02 -3.22 2.60
C LEU A 293 -25.49 -1.93 1.97
N TRP A 294 -24.29 -1.98 1.39
CA TRP A 294 -23.75 -0.83 0.67
C TRP A 294 -24.51 -0.58 -0.64
N VAL A 295 -24.81 -1.64 -1.39
CA VAL A 295 -25.62 -1.56 -2.62
C VAL A 295 -27.02 -1.00 -2.31
N ASP A 296 -27.65 -1.45 -1.22
CA ASP A 296 -28.97 -0.95 -0.82
C ASP A 296 -28.92 0.54 -0.41
N ALA A 297 -27.82 0.99 0.21
CA ALA A 297 -27.66 2.37 0.68
C ALA A 297 -27.23 3.36 -0.42
N PHE A 298 -26.33 2.94 -1.31
CA PHE A 298 -25.67 3.83 -2.28
C PHE A 298 -25.89 3.44 -3.74
N GLY A 299 -26.46 2.26 -4.02
CA GLY A 299 -26.61 1.72 -5.36
C GLY A 299 -25.25 1.43 -6.02
N LEU A 300 -25.22 1.62 -7.34
CA LEU A 300 -23.99 1.64 -8.15
C LEU A 300 -23.71 3.10 -8.54
N PRO A 301 -23.10 3.89 -7.65
CA PRO A 301 -22.93 5.32 -7.87
C PRO A 301 -22.07 5.57 -9.12
N ALA A 302 -22.43 6.60 -9.89
CA ALA A 302 -21.55 7.11 -10.93
C ALA A 302 -20.23 7.64 -10.34
N ALA A 303 -19.22 7.84 -11.20
CA ALA A 303 -17.86 8.19 -10.77
C ALA A 303 -17.80 9.42 -9.84
N LEU A 304 -18.59 10.46 -10.09
CA LEU A 304 -18.59 11.68 -9.26
C LEU A 304 -19.15 11.41 -7.85
N PRO A 305 -20.39 10.90 -7.67
CA PRO A 305 -20.87 10.49 -6.35
C PRO A 305 -19.94 9.50 -5.64
N GLN A 306 -19.39 8.52 -6.35
CA GLN A 306 -18.47 7.55 -5.77
C GLN A 306 -17.17 8.20 -5.29
N THR A 307 -16.65 9.20 -6.03
CA THR A 307 -15.50 10.01 -5.61
C THR A 307 -15.78 10.75 -4.30
N LEU A 308 -16.97 11.34 -4.17
CA LEU A 308 -17.36 12.06 -2.94
C LEU A 308 -17.49 11.10 -1.76
N ILE A 309 -18.14 9.95 -1.96
CA ILE A 309 -18.30 8.92 -0.92
C ILE A 309 -16.92 8.41 -0.47
N LEU A 310 -16.02 8.09 -1.41
CA LEU A 310 -14.65 7.68 -1.11
C LEU A 310 -13.88 8.77 -0.35
N ALA A 311 -13.94 10.01 -0.82
CA ALA A 311 -13.23 11.14 -0.18
C ALA A 311 -13.73 11.39 1.24
N SER A 312 -15.05 11.37 1.47
CA SER A 312 -15.65 11.50 2.80
C SER A 312 -15.22 10.36 3.71
N PHE A 313 -15.26 9.12 3.22
CA PHE A 313 -14.83 7.96 4.00
C PHE A 313 -13.34 8.04 4.38
N MET A 314 -12.46 8.37 3.42
CA MET A 314 -11.03 8.56 3.69
C MET A 314 -10.78 9.68 4.69
N ALA A 315 -11.49 10.80 4.58
CA ALA A 315 -11.37 11.92 5.52
C ALA A 315 -11.74 11.53 6.95
N ILE A 316 -12.76 10.68 7.13
CA ILE A 316 -13.16 10.17 8.45
C ILE A 316 -12.05 9.26 9.03
N ILE A 317 -11.56 8.28 8.26
CA ILE A 317 -10.53 7.33 8.73
C ILE A 317 -9.22 8.04 9.04
N VAL A 318 -8.72 8.86 8.11
CA VAL A 318 -7.49 9.64 8.30
C VAL A 318 -7.66 10.66 9.43
N GLY A 319 -8.80 11.33 9.49
CA GLY A 319 -9.13 12.27 10.56
C GLY A 319 -9.09 11.62 11.94
N ALA A 320 -9.70 10.45 12.09
CA ALA A 320 -9.66 9.67 13.32
C ALA A 320 -8.22 9.27 13.70
N ALA A 321 -7.43 8.79 12.73
CA ALA A 321 -6.02 8.44 12.97
C ALA A 321 -5.19 9.65 13.41
N LEU A 322 -5.41 10.82 12.81
CA LEU A 322 -4.74 12.07 13.20
C LEU A 322 -5.19 12.57 14.58
N VAL A 323 -6.47 12.40 14.95
CA VAL A 323 -6.95 12.68 16.31
C VAL A 323 -6.23 11.78 17.32
N VAL A 324 -6.14 10.48 17.06
CA VAL A 324 -5.36 9.55 17.90
C VAL A 324 -3.89 9.98 17.98
N ALA A 325 -3.30 10.41 16.86
CA ALA A 325 -1.93 10.93 16.82
C ALA A 325 -1.71 12.16 17.71
N ARG A 326 -2.72 13.02 17.86
CA ARG A 326 -2.66 14.15 18.80
C ARG A 326 -2.73 13.71 20.27
N LEU A 327 -3.43 12.61 20.55
CA LEU A 327 -3.62 12.10 21.91
C LEU A 327 -2.45 11.23 22.39
N VAL A 328 -1.89 10.40 21.51
CA VAL A 328 -0.89 9.36 21.87
C VAL A 328 0.47 9.62 21.24
N GLY A 329 0.55 10.49 20.23
CA GLY A 329 1.78 10.88 19.54
C GLY A 329 1.97 10.17 18.19
N VAL A 330 2.50 10.91 17.21
CA VAL A 330 2.67 10.44 15.82
C VAL A 330 3.40 9.09 15.71
N PRO A 331 4.56 8.88 16.37
CA PRO A 331 5.28 7.61 16.25
C PRO A 331 4.49 6.41 16.77
N ALA A 332 3.77 6.57 17.88
CA ALA A 332 3.00 5.49 18.48
C ALA A 332 1.80 5.11 17.60
N THR A 333 1.10 6.11 17.07
CA THR A 333 -0.01 5.88 16.14
C THR A 333 0.46 5.22 14.85
N ALA A 334 1.54 5.68 14.24
CA ALA A 334 2.04 5.10 12.99
C ALA A 334 2.53 3.65 13.21
N ALA A 335 3.31 3.41 14.27
CA ALA A 335 3.80 2.08 14.63
C ALA A 335 2.66 1.10 14.96
N GLY A 336 1.58 1.59 15.55
CA GLY A 336 0.40 0.78 15.86
C GLY A 336 -0.54 0.57 14.67
N LEU A 337 -0.67 1.54 13.78
CA LEU A 337 -1.60 1.49 12.64
C LEU A 337 -1.06 0.63 11.50
N LEU A 338 0.25 0.66 11.24
CA LEU A 338 0.87 -0.04 10.11
C LEU A 338 0.61 -1.56 10.10
N PRO A 339 0.75 -2.31 11.21
CA PRO A 339 0.53 -3.76 11.20
C PRO A 339 -0.93 -4.13 10.96
N ILE A 340 -1.88 -3.26 11.35
CA ILE A 340 -3.30 -3.44 11.08
C ILE A 340 -3.56 -3.34 9.58
N ALA A 341 -2.99 -2.31 8.93
CA ALA A 341 -3.10 -2.13 7.48
C ALA A 341 -2.61 -3.37 6.72
N VAL A 342 -1.47 -3.94 7.14
CA VAL A 342 -0.91 -5.17 6.54
C VAL A 342 -1.78 -6.39 6.85
N GLY A 343 -2.32 -6.50 8.06
CA GLY A 343 -3.28 -7.55 8.41
C GLY A 343 -4.54 -7.49 7.55
N TYR A 344 -5.06 -6.29 7.27
CA TYR A 344 -6.21 -6.08 6.40
C TYR A 344 -5.88 -6.40 4.95
N LEU A 345 -4.71 -5.96 4.47
CA LEU A 345 -4.24 -6.28 3.11
C LEU A 345 -4.19 -7.80 2.90
N LEU A 346 -3.60 -8.52 3.86
CA LEU A 346 -3.51 -9.98 3.81
C LEU A 346 -4.89 -10.64 3.90
N ALA A 347 -5.74 -10.23 4.85
CA ALA A 347 -7.05 -10.85 5.01
C ALA A 347 -7.97 -10.63 3.79
N HIS A 348 -7.94 -9.43 3.21
CA HIS A 348 -8.85 -9.03 2.15
C HIS A 348 -8.40 -9.50 0.77
N TYR A 349 -7.10 -9.40 0.46
CA TYR A 349 -6.61 -9.65 -0.90
C TYR A 349 -5.82 -10.95 -1.10
N PHE A 350 -5.65 -11.79 -0.07
CA PHE A 350 -4.87 -13.02 -0.24
C PHE A 350 -5.48 -13.98 -1.26
N THR A 351 -6.80 -14.16 -1.23
CA THR A 351 -7.51 -14.99 -2.21
C THR A 351 -7.46 -14.36 -3.60
N TYR A 352 -7.56 -13.03 -3.70
CA TYR A 352 -7.38 -12.29 -4.95
C TYR A 352 -6.00 -12.59 -5.57
N LEU A 353 -4.93 -12.54 -4.77
CA LEU A 353 -3.58 -12.90 -5.22
C LEU A 353 -3.46 -14.36 -5.68
N LEU A 354 -4.07 -15.30 -4.96
CA LEU A 354 -3.95 -16.73 -5.28
C LEU A 354 -4.83 -17.19 -6.43
N VAL A 355 -6.00 -16.57 -6.62
CA VAL A 355 -6.98 -16.97 -7.64
C VAL A 355 -6.81 -16.11 -8.89
N ASP A 356 -6.99 -14.80 -8.80
CA ASP A 356 -6.85 -13.92 -9.96
C ASP A 356 -5.39 -13.80 -10.41
N GLY A 357 -4.43 -14.03 -9.51
CA GLY A 357 -3.03 -14.21 -9.88
C GLY A 357 -2.77 -15.42 -10.78
N GLN A 358 -3.69 -16.37 -10.95
CA GLN A 358 -3.49 -17.44 -11.94
C GLN A 358 -3.69 -16.96 -13.38
N ARG A 359 -4.36 -15.81 -13.58
CA ARG A 359 -4.62 -15.25 -14.92
C ARG A 359 -3.34 -14.82 -15.64
N ILE A 360 -2.19 -14.76 -14.96
CA ILE A 360 -0.89 -14.62 -15.63
C ILE A 360 -0.60 -15.77 -16.59
N VAL A 361 -1.12 -16.98 -16.33
CA VAL A 361 -0.97 -18.15 -17.22
C VAL A 361 -1.70 -17.90 -18.55
N ILE A 362 -2.83 -17.20 -18.50
CA ILE A 362 -3.57 -16.74 -19.68
C ILE A 362 -2.76 -15.66 -20.39
N ALA A 363 -2.33 -14.63 -19.64
CA ALA A 363 -1.59 -13.49 -20.20
C ALA A 363 -0.27 -13.92 -20.87
N ILE A 364 0.46 -14.90 -20.35
CA ILE A 364 1.70 -15.38 -21.01
C ILE A 364 1.38 -16.07 -22.34
N SER A 365 0.23 -16.75 -22.46
CA SER A 365 -0.19 -17.39 -23.72
C SER A 365 -0.75 -16.38 -24.73
N ASP A 366 -1.42 -15.33 -24.25
CA ASP A 366 -1.94 -14.21 -25.04
C ASP A 366 -1.43 -12.84 -24.52
N PRO A 367 -0.14 -12.49 -24.74
CA PRO A 367 0.47 -11.31 -24.12
C PRO A 367 -0.16 -9.97 -24.48
N LEU A 368 -0.79 -9.89 -25.65
CA LEU A 368 -1.47 -8.69 -26.12
C LEU A 368 -2.98 -8.78 -25.97
N GLN A 369 -3.53 -9.90 -25.47
CA GLN A 369 -4.97 -10.11 -25.35
C GLN A 369 -5.69 -9.93 -26.72
N GLN A 370 -5.11 -10.50 -27.78
CA GLN A 370 -5.60 -10.39 -29.17
C GLN A 370 -6.03 -11.74 -29.76
N GLY A 371 -6.17 -12.76 -28.92
CA GLY A 371 -6.52 -14.12 -29.32
C GLY A 371 -5.31 -15.00 -29.66
N ALA A 372 -4.10 -14.61 -29.25
CA ALA A 372 -2.94 -15.50 -29.35
C ALA A 372 -3.07 -16.67 -28.35
N ASN A 373 -2.35 -17.76 -28.61
CA ASN A 373 -2.32 -18.90 -27.69
C ASN A 373 -0.97 -19.64 -27.77
N TYR A 374 0.10 -18.92 -27.49
CA TYR A 374 1.48 -19.42 -27.69
C TYR A 374 1.81 -20.66 -26.86
N LEU A 375 1.20 -20.82 -25.69
CA LEU A 375 1.44 -21.94 -24.77
C LEU A 375 0.26 -22.91 -24.65
N GLY A 376 -0.83 -22.69 -25.40
CA GLY A 376 -2.04 -23.49 -25.29
C GLY A 376 -2.93 -23.14 -24.07
N THR A 377 -2.56 -22.17 -23.24
CA THR A 377 -3.22 -21.84 -21.97
C THR A 377 -4.10 -20.58 -22.00
N ALA A 378 -4.44 -20.05 -23.19
CA ALA A 378 -5.29 -18.85 -23.30
C ALA A 378 -6.71 -19.05 -22.75
N PHE A 379 -7.16 -20.30 -22.61
CA PHE A 379 -8.47 -20.67 -22.03
C PHE A 379 -8.32 -21.34 -20.65
N PHE A 380 -7.21 -21.09 -19.96
CA PHE A 380 -7.04 -21.56 -18.59
C PHE A 380 -8.08 -20.88 -17.67
N GLU A 381 -8.78 -21.68 -16.87
CA GLU A 381 -9.78 -21.18 -15.92
C GLU A 381 -9.18 -21.13 -14.51
N PRO A 382 -9.02 -19.93 -13.91
CA PRO A 382 -8.60 -19.80 -12.52
C PRO A 382 -9.51 -20.58 -11.58
N THR A 383 -8.90 -21.30 -10.63
CA THR A 383 -9.65 -22.12 -9.68
C THR A 383 -9.31 -21.78 -8.24
N ALA A 384 -10.31 -21.87 -7.36
CA ALA A 384 -10.15 -21.79 -5.92
C ALA A 384 -10.25 -23.17 -5.23
N ALA A 385 -10.33 -24.27 -6.00
CA ALA A 385 -10.61 -25.60 -5.46
C ALA A 385 -9.56 -26.09 -4.43
N PHE A 386 -8.33 -25.57 -4.50
CA PHE A 386 -7.26 -25.89 -3.54
C PHE A 386 -7.32 -25.08 -2.23
N LEU A 387 -8.28 -24.16 -2.09
CA LEU A 387 -8.47 -23.31 -0.91
C LEU A 387 -9.77 -23.69 -0.20
N PRO A 388 -9.73 -24.61 0.79
CA PRO A 388 -10.89 -24.90 1.62
C PRO A 388 -11.39 -23.62 2.34
N PRO A 389 -12.70 -23.38 2.42
CA PRO A 389 -13.24 -22.19 3.09
C PRO A 389 -12.75 -22.00 4.53
N GLY A 390 -12.59 -23.10 5.28
CA GLY A 390 -12.05 -23.06 6.65
C GLY A 390 -10.59 -22.59 6.73
N LEU A 391 -9.78 -22.88 5.71
CA LEU A 391 -8.40 -22.40 5.63
C LEU A 391 -8.38 -20.89 5.34
N VAL A 392 -9.16 -20.43 4.36
CA VAL A 392 -9.30 -19.00 4.04
C VAL A 392 -9.73 -18.22 5.29
N TRP A 393 -10.76 -18.71 5.98
CA TRP A 393 -11.22 -18.11 7.23
C TRP A 393 -10.14 -18.03 8.30
N THR A 394 -9.40 -19.13 8.52
CA THR A 394 -8.33 -19.18 9.52
C THR A 394 -7.24 -18.17 9.22
N LEU A 395 -6.84 -18.06 7.94
CA LEU A 395 -5.84 -17.11 7.49
C LEU A 395 -6.31 -15.66 7.64
N GLN A 396 -7.56 -15.37 7.28
CA GLN A 396 -8.16 -14.04 7.45
C GLN A 396 -8.21 -13.62 8.92
N LEU A 397 -8.71 -14.50 9.79
CA LEU A 397 -8.77 -14.24 11.23
C LEU A 397 -7.36 -14.04 11.81
N ALA A 398 -6.41 -14.92 11.48
CA ALA A 398 -5.04 -14.82 11.95
C ALA A 398 -4.36 -13.53 11.47
N ALA A 399 -4.59 -13.12 10.21
CA ALA A 399 -4.04 -11.89 9.65
C ALA A 399 -4.60 -10.64 10.36
N VAL A 400 -5.92 -10.56 10.55
CA VAL A 400 -6.58 -9.44 11.21
C VAL A 400 -6.16 -9.36 12.68
N VAL A 401 -6.30 -10.46 13.44
CA VAL A 401 -5.97 -10.49 14.87
C VAL A 401 -4.47 -10.29 15.08
N GLY A 402 -3.63 -10.96 14.29
CA GLY A 402 -2.17 -10.81 14.36
C GLY A 402 -1.72 -9.37 14.09
N GLY A 403 -2.27 -8.72 13.06
CA GLY A 403 -2.03 -7.31 12.77
C GLY A 403 -2.42 -6.40 13.94
N HIS A 404 -3.56 -6.65 14.58
CA HIS A 404 -3.99 -5.89 15.76
C HIS A 404 -3.10 -6.12 16.98
N MET A 405 -2.68 -7.36 17.23
CA MET A 405 -1.78 -7.70 18.34
C MET A 405 -0.42 -7.02 18.19
N ILE A 406 0.17 -7.10 16.99
CA ILE A 406 1.45 -6.45 16.69
C ILE A 406 1.30 -4.93 16.76
N GLY A 407 0.20 -4.39 16.23
CA GLY A 407 -0.10 -2.95 16.29
C GLY A 407 -0.25 -2.44 17.72
N ALA A 408 -1.03 -3.15 18.55
CA ALA A 408 -1.21 -2.82 19.96
C ALA A 408 0.12 -2.86 20.73
N TRP A 409 0.93 -3.90 20.52
CA TRP A 409 2.27 -4.01 21.09
C TRP A 409 3.18 -2.85 20.68
N ALA A 410 3.34 -2.63 19.36
CA ALA A 410 4.25 -1.62 18.84
C ALA A 410 3.84 -0.20 19.26
N GLY A 411 2.55 0.12 19.15
CA GLY A 411 2.00 1.40 19.61
C GLY A 411 2.21 1.61 21.11
N HIS A 412 2.00 0.57 21.93
CA HIS A 412 2.23 0.62 23.37
C HIS A 412 3.71 0.86 23.71
N VAL A 413 4.62 0.08 23.13
CA VAL A 413 6.07 0.20 23.37
C VAL A 413 6.57 1.58 22.98
N VAL A 414 6.17 2.07 21.79
CA VAL A 414 6.60 3.39 21.31
C VAL A 414 6.04 4.51 22.19
N ALA A 415 4.76 4.44 22.60
CA ALA A 415 4.16 5.41 23.51
C ALA A 415 4.84 5.41 24.90
N ALA A 416 5.05 4.22 25.48
CA ALA A 416 5.66 4.06 26.79
C ALA A 416 7.13 4.53 26.80
N SER A 417 7.91 4.21 25.76
CA SER A 417 9.30 4.68 25.61
C SER A 417 9.41 6.21 25.57
N ARG A 418 8.37 6.89 25.08
CA ARG A 418 8.33 8.35 24.98
C ARG A 418 7.89 8.99 26.30
N ALA A 419 6.94 8.38 27.00
CA ALA A 419 6.50 8.81 28.33
C ALA A 419 7.63 8.67 29.36
N GLY A 420 8.38 7.55 29.34
CA GLY A 420 9.54 7.35 30.21
C GLY A 420 10.66 8.37 30.00
N ARG A 421 10.86 8.83 28.75
CA ARG A 421 11.84 9.89 28.43
C ARG A 421 11.45 11.28 28.93
N HIS A 422 10.17 11.55 29.16
CA HIS A 422 9.68 12.85 29.66
C HIS A 422 9.29 12.83 31.15
N GLY A 423 9.58 11.73 31.87
CA GLY A 423 9.43 11.64 33.33
C GLY A 423 8.00 11.77 33.89
N ALA A 424 6.96 11.71 33.07
CA ALA A 424 5.70 12.39 33.42
C ALA A 424 4.46 11.52 33.75
N LEU A 425 4.46 10.18 33.67
CA LEU A 425 3.23 9.42 33.94
C LEU A 425 3.47 8.08 34.63
N ALA A 426 2.71 7.80 35.68
CA ALA A 426 2.64 6.48 36.29
C ALA A 426 2.10 5.45 35.27
N ALA A 427 2.60 4.23 35.29
CA ALA A 427 2.20 3.16 34.36
C ALA A 427 0.68 2.93 34.29
N ARG A 428 -0.04 3.23 35.37
CA ARG A 428 -1.51 3.16 35.44
C ARG A 428 -2.21 4.18 34.55
N GLU A 429 -1.65 5.39 34.44
CA GLU A 429 -2.25 6.49 33.68
C GLU A 429 -2.04 6.33 32.18
N ILE A 430 -0.93 5.70 31.78
CA ILE A 430 -0.68 5.27 30.39
C ILE A 430 -1.71 4.21 29.97
N ARG A 431 -2.01 3.22 30.83
CA ARG A 431 -3.02 2.18 30.54
C ARG A 431 -4.43 2.75 30.41
N LEU A 432 -4.83 3.70 31.27
CA LEU A 432 -6.16 4.31 31.20
C LEU A 432 -6.37 5.15 29.95
N ARG A 433 -5.33 5.86 29.48
CA ARG A 433 -5.37 6.62 28.22
C ARG A 433 -5.46 5.74 26.97
N GLN A 434 -5.24 4.42 27.10
CA GLN A 434 -5.31 3.46 26.00
C GLN A 434 -6.69 2.81 25.82
N VAL A 435 -7.60 2.95 26.80
CA VAL A 435 -8.95 2.36 26.71
C VAL A 435 -9.75 2.89 25.51
N PRO A 436 -9.80 4.22 25.22
CA PRO A 436 -10.52 4.71 24.05
C PRO A 436 -9.93 4.18 22.73
N LEU A 437 -8.61 4.06 22.65
CA LEU A 437 -7.94 3.49 21.46
C LEU A 437 -8.28 2.01 21.30
N ALA A 438 -8.25 1.22 22.38
CA ALA A 438 -8.63 -0.18 22.35
C ALA A 438 -10.09 -0.38 21.92
N LEU A 439 -11.01 0.49 22.37
CA LEU A 439 -12.42 0.44 21.94
C LEU A 439 -12.59 0.73 20.44
N VAL A 440 -11.92 1.76 19.93
CA VAL A 440 -11.94 2.08 18.48
C VAL A 440 -11.37 0.92 17.67
N MET A 441 -10.25 0.35 18.13
CA MET A 441 -9.62 -0.82 17.51
C MET A 441 -10.58 -2.00 17.46
N VAL A 442 -11.18 -2.40 18.60
CA VAL A 442 -12.16 -3.50 18.66
C VAL A 442 -13.35 -3.24 17.73
N GLY A 443 -13.86 -2.00 17.69
CA GLY A 443 -14.94 -1.60 16.79
C GLY A 443 -14.57 -1.76 15.32
N LEU A 444 -13.40 -1.26 14.92
CA LEU A 444 -12.88 -1.40 13.56
C LEU A 444 -12.62 -2.87 13.20
N THR A 445 -12.07 -3.68 14.11
CA THR A 445 -11.85 -5.10 13.85
C THR A 445 -13.16 -5.84 13.67
N THR A 446 -14.15 -5.54 14.52
CA THR A 446 -15.48 -6.15 14.44
C THR A 446 -16.15 -5.78 13.13
N LEU A 447 -16.07 -4.51 12.70
CA LEU A 447 -16.61 -4.05 11.43
C LEU A 447 -15.92 -4.72 10.23
N THR A 448 -14.59 -4.83 10.25
CA THR A 448 -13.84 -5.47 9.16
C THR A 448 -14.13 -6.95 9.07
N LEU A 449 -14.15 -7.67 10.19
CA LEU A 449 -14.49 -9.10 10.20
C LEU A 449 -15.95 -9.29 9.78
N TRP A 450 -16.87 -8.45 10.25
CA TRP A 450 -18.25 -8.48 9.79
C TRP A 450 -18.37 -8.29 8.28
N SER A 451 -17.66 -7.31 7.71
CA SER A 451 -17.65 -7.03 6.27
C SER A 451 -17.10 -8.22 5.47
N LEU A 452 -15.95 -8.78 5.89
CA LEU A 452 -15.39 -10.01 5.31
C LEU A 452 -16.37 -11.17 5.41
N GLY A 453 -17.08 -11.28 6.54
CA GLY A 453 -18.14 -12.25 6.76
C GLY A 453 -19.29 -12.11 5.76
N GLN A 454 -19.69 -10.90 5.38
CA GLN A 454 -20.79 -10.73 4.41
C GLN A 454 -20.50 -11.38 3.05
N ALA A 455 -19.23 -11.42 2.62
CA ALA A 455 -18.82 -12.16 1.42
C ALA A 455 -18.86 -13.70 1.60
N LEU A 456 -18.96 -14.18 2.84
CA LEU A 456 -18.93 -15.60 3.25
C LEU A 456 -20.28 -16.13 3.78
N PHE A 457 -21.32 -15.30 3.88
CA PHE A 457 -22.59 -15.67 4.51
C PHE A 457 -23.79 -15.19 3.69
N ILE A 458 -24.51 -16.12 3.07
CA ILE A 458 -25.91 -15.90 2.66
C ILE A 458 -26.77 -16.93 3.42
N PRO A 459 -27.90 -16.55 4.03
CA PRO A 459 -28.86 -17.51 4.57
C PRO A 459 -29.33 -18.41 3.43
N ALA A 460 -29.28 -19.72 3.61
CA ALA A 460 -30.03 -20.63 2.75
C ALA A 460 -31.51 -20.23 2.85
N SER A 461 -32.05 -19.63 1.79
CA SER A 461 -33.50 -19.43 1.64
C SER A 461 -34.13 -20.72 1.17
#